data_AF-A0AAN2FD31-F1
#
_entry.id   AF-A0AAN2FD31-F1
#
_cell.length_a   1.000
_cell.length_b   1.000
_cell.length_c   1.000
_cell.angle_alpha   90.00
_cell.angle_beta   90.00
_cell.angle_gamma   90.00
#
_symmetry.space_group_name_H-M   'P 1'
#
loop_
_entity.id
_entity.type
_entity.pdbx_description
1 polymer ?
#
loop_
_entity_poly.entity_id
_entity_poly.type
_entity_poly.pdbx_seq_one_letter_code
_entity_poly.pdbx_strand_id
1 'polypeptide(L)'
;MCSQITFGNPKFPVDIPAIAEAAAHYDVALELNNSSFTHSRPGSEPNCRAIAAAVRDAGGRLAFGSDSHTAFTLGNFEHCLRIAREVDFPEDRVLNVTPRRLLDFLERRSGKHIAELADF
;
A
#
# COMPACT_ATOMS: atom_id res chain seq x y z
N MET A 1 2.81 -2.97 11.80
CA MET A 1 2.67 -4.09 10.84
C MET A 1 2.07 -3.54 9.56
N CYS A 2 2.84 -3.45 8.48
CA CYS A 2 2.30 -3.29 7.13
C CYS A 2 1.72 -4.66 6.77
N SER A 3 0.40 -4.78 6.69
CA SER A 3 -0.21 -6.06 6.40
C SER A 3 -0.09 -6.31 4.90
N GLN A 4 0.87 -7.13 4.52
CA GLN A 4 1.03 -7.66 3.17
C GLN A 4 -0.13 -8.64 2.94
N ILE A 5 -1.30 -8.12 2.62
CA ILE A 5 -2.49 -8.92 2.37
C ILE A 5 -2.95 -8.56 0.97
N THR A 6 -2.85 -9.55 0.09
CA THR A 6 -3.24 -9.47 -1.31
C THR A 6 -4.77 -9.47 -1.43
N PHE A 7 -5.44 -8.46 -0.86
CA PHE A 7 -6.89 -8.25 -0.94
C PHE A 7 -7.39 -8.08 -2.39
N GLY A 8 -6.48 -7.74 -3.31
CA GLY A 8 -6.76 -7.75 -4.74
C GLY A 8 -7.06 -9.14 -5.31
N ASN A 9 -6.68 -10.21 -4.61
CA ASN A 9 -6.82 -11.58 -5.10
C ASN A 9 -8.27 -12.05 -5.10
N PRO A 10 -8.86 -12.31 -6.28
CA PRO A 10 -10.22 -12.82 -6.35
C PRO A 10 -10.40 -14.20 -5.68
N LYS A 11 -9.33 -14.96 -5.41
CA LYS A 11 -9.40 -16.22 -4.67
C LYS A 11 -9.72 -16.06 -3.17
N PHE A 12 -9.57 -14.86 -2.62
CA PHE A 12 -9.91 -14.54 -1.22
C PHE A 12 -10.87 -13.35 -1.24
N PRO A 13 -12.18 -13.58 -1.44
CA PRO A 13 -13.16 -12.51 -1.40
C PRO A 13 -13.17 -11.87 -0.01
N VAL A 14 -13.16 -10.55 0.01
CA VAL A 14 -13.15 -9.76 1.24
C VAL A 14 -14.10 -8.59 1.16
N ASP A 15 -14.53 -8.11 2.33
CA ASP A 15 -15.28 -6.87 2.45
C ASP A 15 -14.30 -5.67 2.41
N ILE A 16 -14.11 -5.13 1.21
CA ILE A 16 -13.16 -4.05 0.94
C ILE A 16 -13.48 -2.79 1.78
N PRO A 17 -14.73 -2.29 1.83
CA PRO A 17 -15.10 -1.18 2.72
C PRO A 17 -14.74 -1.42 4.18
N ALA A 18 -15.15 -2.56 4.76
CA ALA A 18 -14.90 -2.86 6.17
C ALA A 18 -13.40 -2.92 6.50
N ILE A 19 -12.59 -3.47 5.58
CA ILE A 19 -11.14 -3.52 5.73
C ILE A 19 -10.52 -2.13 5.63
N ALA A 20 -10.97 -1.30 4.69
CA ALA A 20 -10.45 0.06 4.53
C ALA A 20 -10.75 0.92 5.75
N GLU A 21 -11.96 0.82 6.29
CA GLU A 21 -12.36 1.50 7.53
C GLU A 21 -11.55 1.03 8.74
N ALA A 22 -11.39 -0.29 8.91
CA ALA A 22 -10.56 -0.84 9.99
C ALA A 22 -9.09 -0.41 9.85
N ALA A 23 -8.55 -0.43 8.63
CA ALA A 23 -7.19 -0.01 8.36
C ALA A 23 -6.98 1.47 8.72
N ALA A 24 -7.92 2.35 8.35
CA ALA A 24 -7.88 3.75 8.73
C ALA A 24 -7.98 3.92 10.26
N HIS A 25 -8.90 3.21 10.91
CA HIS A 25 -9.13 3.28 12.36
C HIS A 25 -7.91 2.86 13.18
N TYR A 26 -7.23 1.78 12.79
CA TYR A 26 -6.08 1.23 13.50
C TYR A 26 -4.72 1.78 13.01
N ASP A 27 -4.75 2.80 12.16
CA ASP A 27 -3.57 3.37 11.49
C ASP A 27 -2.67 2.31 10.85
N VAL A 28 -3.29 1.43 10.07
CA VAL A 28 -2.62 0.38 9.28
C VAL A 28 -2.61 0.81 7.82
N ALA A 29 -1.44 0.81 7.20
CA ALA A 29 -1.33 1.02 5.76
C ALA A 29 -1.67 -0.27 5.00
N LEU A 30 -2.47 -0.14 3.94
CA LEU A 30 -2.75 -1.25 3.03
C LEU A 30 -1.77 -1.25 1.85
N GLU A 31 -1.32 -2.43 1.46
CA GLU A 31 -0.37 -2.58 0.36
C GLU A 31 -1.10 -2.56 -1.00
N LEU A 32 -0.57 -1.78 -1.94
CA LEU A 32 -0.84 -1.91 -3.36
C LEU A 32 0.38 -2.58 -4.02
N ASN A 33 0.21 -3.84 -4.42
CA ASN A 33 1.31 -4.69 -4.86
C ASN A 33 1.42 -4.74 -6.40
N ASN A 34 2.57 -4.32 -6.93
CA ASN A 34 2.84 -4.21 -8.37
C ASN A 34 2.89 -5.57 -9.10
N SER A 35 3.28 -6.66 -8.41
CA SER A 35 3.32 -8.01 -9.00
C SER A 35 1.93 -8.59 -9.29
N SER A 36 0.89 -8.04 -8.63
CA SER A 36 -0.50 -8.43 -8.84
C SER A 36 -0.98 -8.12 -10.27
N PHE A 37 -0.29 -7.23 -10.99
CA PHE A 37 -0.65 -6.78 -12.33
C PHE A 37 0.12 -7.49 -13.45
N THR A 38 1.29 -8.10 -13.16
CA THR A 38 2.19 -8.63 -14.19
C THR A 38 2.18 -10.15 -14.32
N HIS A 39 2.15 -10.90 -13.21
CA HIS A 39 2.38 -12.35 -13.25
C HIS A 39 1.41 -13.19 -12.45
N SER A 40 0.87 -12.67 -11.34
CA SER A 40 0.34 -13.61 -10.34
C SER A 40 -1.14 -13.92 -10.47
N ARG A 41 -2.00 -12.97 -10.90
CA ARG A 41 -3.47 -13.11 -10.69
C ARG A 41 -4.30 -12.29 -11.70
N PRO A 42 -4.61 -12.84 -12.89
CA PRO A 42 -5.53 -12.20 -13.83
C PRO A 42 -6.84 -11.78 -13.13
N GLY A 43 -7.26 -10.54 -13.32
CA GLY A 43 -8.49 -10.01 -12.70
C GLY A 43 -8.33 -9.35 -11.31
N SER A 44 -7.10 -9.17 -10.80
CA SER A 44 -6.88 -8.45 -9.53
C SER A 44 -6.95 -6.93 -9.66
N GLU A 45 -6.77 -6.39 -10.87
CA GLU A 45 -6.76 -4.95 -11.10
C GLU A 45 -8.05 -4.22 -10.67
N PRO A 46 -9.26 -4.72 -10.97
CA PRO A 46 -10.50 -4.13 -10.46
C PRO A 46 -10.55 -4.05 -8.93
N ASN A 47 -10.09 -5.10 -8.25
CA ASN A 47 -10.06 -5.14 -6.79
C ASN A 47 -9.01 -4.17 -6.22
N CYS A 48 -7.82 -4.10 -6.82
CA CYS A 48 -6.79 -3.13 -6.42
C CYS A 48 -7.31 -1.69 -6.56
N ARG A 49 -8.04 -1.37 -7.63
CA ARG A 49 -8.70 -0.08 -7.80
C ARG A 49 -9.76 0.18 -6.73
N ALA A 50 -10.62 -0.82 -6.45
CA ALA A 50 -11.64 -0.72 -5.42
C ALA A 50 -11.03 -0.51 -4.01
N ILE A 51 -9.94 -1.20 -3.69
CA ILE A 51 -9.20 -1.02 -2.42
C ILE A 51 -8.61 0.38 -2.35
N ALA A 52 -7.93 0.85 -3.40
CA ALA A 52 -7.34 2.19 -3.41
C ALA A 52 -8.41 3.28 -3.22
N ALA A 53 -9.56 3.16 -3.89
CA ALA A 53 -10.69 4.06 -3.72
C ALA A 53 -11.28 3.98 -2.30
N ALA A 54 -11.49 2.77 -1.76
CA ALA A 54 -12.01 2.60 -0.40
C ALA A 54 -11.08 3.19 0.66
N VAL A 55 -9.76 2.98 0.54
CA VAL A 55 -8.76 3.57 1.46
C VAL A 55 -8.72 5.09 1.34
N ARG A 56 -8.86 5.62 0.11
CA ARG A 56 -8.96 7.06 -0.12
C ARG A 56 -10.15 7.61 0.66
N ASP A 57 -11.32 7.01 0.49
CA ASP A 57 -12.58 7.47 1.08
C ASP A 57 -12.60 7.31 2.61
N ALA A 58 -12.00 6.23 3.12
CA ALA A 58 -11.90 5.95 4.56
C ALA A 58 -10.84 6.80 5.29
N GLY A 59 -10.04 7.61 4.59
CA GLY A 59 -8.98 8.39 5.24
C GLY A 59 -7.70 7.61 5.58
N GLY A 60 -7.56 6.36 5.10
CA GLY A 60 -6.41 5.49 5.36
C GLY A 60 -5.16 5.82 4.54
N ARG A 61 -4.11 4.99 4.70
CA ARG A 61 -2.80 5.14 4.04
C ARG A 61 -2.50 3.95 3.13
N LEU A 62 -1.73 4.20 2.06
CA LEU A 62 -1.23 3.16 1.15
C LEU A 62 0.28 2.97 1.27
N ALA A 63 0.72 1.73 1.09
CA ALA A 63 2.11 1.36 0.88
C ALA A 63 2.25 0.68 -0.48
N PHE A 64 3.28 1.00 -1.26
CA PHE A 64 3.58 0.36 -2.53
C PHE A 64 4.63 -0.73 -2.34
N GLY A 65 4.36 -1.91 -2.88
CA GLY A 65 5.27 -3.04 -2.87
C GLY A 65 5.51 -3.53 -4.29
N SER A 66 6.78 -3.73 -4.67
CA SER A 66 7.12 -4.29 -5.98
C SER A 66 7.05 -5.82 -5.97
N ASP A 67 7.12 -6.42 -4.79
CA ASP A 67 7.10 -7.87 -4.55
C ASP A 67 8.12 -8.61 -5.43
N SER A 68 9.30 -7.99 -5.49
CA SER A 68 10.39 -8.39 -6.35
C SER A 68 11.10 -9.61 -5.79
N HIS A 69 11.10 -10.70 -6.57
CA HIS A 69 11.87 -11.91 -6.27
C HIS A 69 13.30 -11.85 -6.83
N THR A 70 13.62 -10.81 -7.62
CA THR A 70 14.97 -10.49 -8.12
C THR A 70 15.17 -8.97 -8.10
N ALA A 71 16.42 -8.51 -8.04
CA ALA A 71 16.74 -7.07 -7.96
C ALA A 71 16.30 -6.27 -9.20
N PHE A 72 16.08 -6.93 -10.34
CA PHE A 72 15.75 -6.26 -11.61
C PHE A 72 14.39 -5.55 -11.61
N THR A 73 13.47 -5.93 -10.72
CA THR A 73 12.15 -5.30 -10.60
C THR A 73 11.99 -4.50 -9.30
N LEU A 74 13.04 -4.39 -8.49
CA LEU A 74 13.00 -3.71 -7.21
C LEU A 74 12.64 -2.23 -7.42
N GLY A 75 11.62 -1.76 -6.70
CA GLY A 75 11.16 -0.36 -6.80
C GLY A 75 10.35 -0.06 -8.07
N ASN A 76 10.03 -1.05 -8.90
CA ASN A 76 9.07 -0.84 -9.97
C ASN A 76 7.64 -0.78 -9.40
N PHE A 77 7.05 0.41 -9.46
CA PHE A 77 5.70 0.72 -8.97
C PHE A 77 4.79 1.29 -10.08
N GLU A 78 5.11 1.08 -11.36
CA GLU A 78 4.40 1.71 -12.48
C GLU A 78 2.87 1.48 -12.41
N HIS A 79 2.44 0.24 -12.15
CA HIS A 79 1.02 -0.06 -12.04
C HIS A 79 0.39 0.53 -10.78
N CYS A 80 1.14 0.56 -9.67
CA CYS A 80 0.65 1.17 -8.44
C CYS A 80 0.41 2.68 -8.61
N LEU A 81 1.35 3.36 -9.27
CA LEU A 81 1.23 4.78 -9.59
C LEU A 81 0.07 5.06 -10.53
N ARG A 82 -0.13 4.22 -11.55
CA ARG A 82 -1.28 4.33 -12.46
C ARG A 82 -2.60 4.25 -11.70
N ILE A 83 -2.79 3.22 -10.88
CA ILE A 83 -4.04 3.05 -10.11
C ILE A 83 -4.25 4.20 -9.12
N ALA A 84 -3.20 4.63 -8.43
CA ALA A 84 -3.29 5.76 -7.51
C ALA A 84 -3.75 7.04 -8.22
N ARG A 85 -3.25 7.30 -9.43
CA ARG A 85 -3.70 8.44 -10.26
C ARG A 85 -5.14 8.28 -10.73
N GLU A 86 -5.52 7.09 -11.19
CA GLU A 86 -6.87 6.84 -11.71
C GLU A 86 -7.98 6.95 -10.64
N VAL A 87 -7.63 6.82 -9.36
CA VAL A 87 -8.57 7.05 -8.24
C VAL A 87 -8.34 8.38 -7.53
N ASP A 88 -7.48 9.26 -8.07
CA ASP A 88 -7.11 10.53 -7.44
C ASP A 88 -6.68 10.36 -5.97
N PHE A 89 -5.87 9.33 -5.69
CA PHE A 89 -5.40 9.05 -4.34
C PHE A 89 -4.43 10.15 -3.90
N PRO A 90 -4.63 10.77 -2.73
CA PRO A 90 -3.81 11.89 -2.32
C PRO A 90 -2.41 11.39 -1.91
N GLU A 91 -1.40 12.03 -2.50
CA GLU A 91 -0.01 11.59 -2.40
C GLU A 91 0.52 11.65 -0.96
N ASP A 92 0.04 12.57 -0.13
CA ASP A 92 0.41 12.73 1.28
C ASP A 92 0.09 11.49 2.14
N ARG A 93 -0.85 10.65 1.70
CA ARG A 93 -1.23 9.39 2.36
C ARG A 93 -0.54 8.15 1.79
N VAL A 94 0.41 8.31 0.87
CA VAL A 94 1.27 7.23 0.36
C VAL A 94 2.58 7.19 1.15
N LEU A 95 2.91 6.06 1.77
CA LEU A 95 4.10 5.97 2.64
C LEU A 95 5.43 6.03 1.88
N ASN A 96 5.45 5.55 0.62
CA ASN A 96 6.67 5.38 -0.16
C ASN A 96 7.24 6.68 -0.76
N VAL A 97 6.61 7.83 -0.54
CA VAL A 97 7.02 9.11 -1.14
C VAL A 97 8.38 9.57 -0.61
N THR A 98 8.64 9.43 0.69
CA THR A 98 9.95 9.70 1.28
C THR A 98 10.30 8.64 2.34
N PRO A 99 11.58 8.33 2.54
CA PRO A 99 11.99 7.46 3.64
C PRO A 99 11.53 8.00 5.00
N ARG A 100 11.68 9.32 5.23
CA ARG A 100 11.22 10.00 6.45
C ARG A 100 9.77 9.69 6.79
N ARG A 101 8.86 9.75 5.81
CA ARG A 101 7.43 9.50 6.02
C ARG A 101 7.16 8.07 6.51
N LEU A 102 7.84 7.09 5.93
CA LEU A 102 7.75 5.71 6.37
C LEU A 102 8.33 5.53 7.77
N LEU A 103 9.48 6.14 8.06
CA LEU A 103 10.14 6.08 9.37
C LEU A 103 9.24 6.69 10.46
N ASP A 104 8.69 7.88 10.23
CA ASP A 104 7.78 8.53 11.18
C ASP A 104 6.53 7.69 11.43
N PHE A 105 6.01 7.02 10.40
CA PHE A 105 4.88 6.09 10.53
C PHE A 105 5.22 4.89 11.42
N LEU A 106 6.40 4.28 11.20
CA LEU A 106 6.85 3.14 11.99
C LEU A 106 7.17 3.54 13.43
N GLU A 107 7.77 4.70 13.65
CA GLU A 107 8.08 5.23 14.97
C GLU A 107 6.79 5.50 15.76
N ARG A 108 5.79 6.17 15.16
CA ARG A 108 4.49 6.38 15.81
C ARG A 108 3.82 5.08 16.26
N ARG A 109 3.96 3.99 15.49
CA ARG A 109 3.37 2.68 15.85
C ARG A 109 4.19 1.85 16.81
N SER A 110 5.51 1.92 16.73
CA SER A 110 6.41 1.04 17.50
C SER A 110 7.03 1.71 18.71
N GLY A 111 7.03 3.04 18.77
CA GLY A 111 7.75 3.86 19.74
C GLY A 111 9.28 3.79 19.58
N LYS A 112 9.78 3.22 18.48
CA LYS A 112 11.22 3.01 18.27
C LYS A 112 11.75 3.94 17.17
N HIS A 113 12.64 4.83 17.58
CA HIS A 113 13.43 5.63 16.67
C HIS A 113 14.68 4.86 16.21
N ILE A 114 15.04 4.95 14.93
CA ILE A 114 16.24 4.34 14.36
C ILE A 114 17.25 5.46 14.08
N ALA A 115 18.24 5.60 14.97
CA ALA A 115 19.20 6.71 14.90
C ALA A 115 20.04 6.69 13.62
N GLU A 116 20.36 5.51 13.11
CA GLU A 116 21.14 5.29 11.89
C GLU A 116 20.43 5.77 10.62
N LEU A 117 19.12 6.00 10.69
CA LEU A 117 18.31 6.49 9.58
C LEU A 117 17.82 7.92 9.80
N ALA A 118 18.38 8.66 10.77
CA ALA A 118 17.95 10.02 11.12
C ALA A 118 18.19 11.06 10.01
N ASP A 119 19.12 10.81 9.10
CA ASP A 119 19.51 11.78 8.05
C ASP A 119 18.70 11.66 6.75
N PHE A 120 17.78 10.70 6.66
CA PHE A 120 16.92 10.47 5.48
C PHE A 120 15.65 11.33 5.41
#